data_AF-A0A1C5A2Y5-F1
#
_entry.id   AF-A0A1C5A2Y5-F1
#
_cell.length_a   1.000
_cell.length_b   1.000
_cell.length_c   1.000
_cell.angle_alpha   90.00
_cell.angle_beta   90.00
_cell.angle_gamma   90.00
#
_symmetry.space_group_name_H-M   'P 1'
#
loop_
_entity.id
_entity.type
_entity.pdbx_description
1 polymer ?
#
loop_
_entity_poly.entity_id
_entity_poly.type
_entity_poly.pdbx_seq_one_letter_code
_entity_poly.pdbx_strand_id
1 'polypeptide(L)'
;MATIVVTGRHRPHEVMFLALSALVGGVFVAGAKPPTSVEQLVAPWVLWTWYVLLLSSGLIGLASIAMADTYRALVLELAAMQGQTAAPLLYGVALLATGSAAVVLAAGFCLAWASASAWRGWQVWQGMRVLRQVGDAG
;
A
#
# COMPACT_ATOMS: atom_id res chain seq x y z
N MET A 1 -11.09 21.97 25.47
CA MET A 1 -10.49 21.09 24.43
C MET A 1 -11.51 20.92 23.32
N ALA A 2 -11.28 21.52 22.15
CA ALA A 2 -12.10 21.26 20.99
C ALA A 2 -11.70 19.89 20.43
N THR A 3 -12.56 18.89 20.58
CA THR A 3 -12.41 17.60 19.91
C THR A 3 -12.64 17.83 18.43
N ILE A 4 -11.57 18.01 17.66
CA ILE A 4 -11.65 17.99 16.21
C ILE A 4 -11.93 16.53 15.81
N VAL A 5 -13.21 16.17 15.72
CA VAL A 5 -13.62 14.94 15.06
C VAL A 5 -13.35 15.14 13.57
N VAL A 6 -12.20 14.68 13.10
CA VAL A 6 -11.92 14.57 11.66
C VAL A 6 -12.76 13.43 11.11
N THR A 7 -14.03 13.71 10.83
CA THR A 7 -14.87 12.83 10.02
C THR A 7 -14.18 12.60 8.67
N GLY A 8 -13.85 11.35 8.35
CA GLY A 8 -13.23 10.97 7.06
C GLY A 8 -11.71 10.79 7.06
N ARG A 9 -11.04 10.70 8.22
CA ARG A 9 -9.57 10.45 8.28
C ARG A 9 -9.14 9.16 7.58
N HIS A 10 -9.87 8.07 7.78
CA HIS A 10 -9.60 6.77 7.17
C HIS A 10 -10.76 6.39 6.25
N ARG A 11 -10.49 6.19 4.96
CA ARG A 11 -11.53 5.79 4.01
C ARG A 11 -11.69 4.27 4.05
N PRO A 12 -12.92 3.73 4.07
CA PRO A 12 -13.15 2.29 4.20
C PRO A 12 -12.39 1.44 3.18
N HIS A 13 -12.28 1.91 1.93
CA HIS A 13 -11.54 1.20 0.89
C HIS A 13 -10.03 1.15 1.16
N GLU A 14 -9.42 2.21 1.68
CA GLU A 14 -7.98 2.24 2.01
C GLU A 14 -7.67 1.22 3.10
N VAL A 15 -8.53 1.13 4.12
CA VAL A 15 -8.44 0.14 5.20
C VAL A 15 -8.59 -1.28 4.64
N MET A 16 -9.53 -1.50 3.73
CA MET A 16 -9.69 -2.80 3.06
C MET A 16 -8.45 -3.20 2.26
N PHE A 17 -7.83 -2.27 1.51
CA PHE A 17 -6.59 -2.54 0.77
C PHE A 17 -5.41 -2.84 1.70
N LEU A 18 -5.31 -2.16 2.84
CA LEU A 18 -4.29 -2.45 3.85
C LEU A 18 -4.48 -3.83 4.50
N ALA A 19 -5.72 -4.14 4.89
CA ALA A 19 -6.07 -5.44 5.44
C ALA A 19 -5.82 -6.56 4.42
N LEU A 20 -6.20 -6.36 3.16
CA LEU A 20 -5.92 -7.29 2.07
C LEU A 20 -4.41 -7.50 1.90
N SER A 21 -3.62 -6.43 1.91
CA SER A 21 -2.16 -6.51 1.79
C SER A 21 -1.53 -7.32 2.93
N ALA A 22 -1.98 -7.07 4.18
CA ALA A 22 -1.52 -7.82 5.34
C ALA A 22 -1.92 -9.30 5.29
N LEU A 23 -3.16 -9.59 4.87
CA LEU A 23 -3.67 -10.96 4.74
C LEU A 23 -2.94 -11.73 3.65
N VAL A 24 -2.81 -11.16 2.45
CA VAL A 24 -2.15 -11.80 1.29
C VAL A 24 -0.68 -12.07 1.61
N GLY A 25 0.04 -11.09 2.14
CA GLY A 25 1.43 -11.27 2.55
C GLY A 25 1.58 -12.26 3.72
N GLY A 26 0.66 -12.23 4.70
CA GLY A 26 0.68 -13.13 5.85
C GLY A 26 0.42 -14.59 5.49
N VAL A 27 -0.54 -14.84 4.59
CA VAL A 27 -0.84 -16.17 4.07
C VAL A 27 0.35 -16.75 3.30
N PHE A 28 1.05 -15.93 2.52
CA PHE A 28 2.28 -16.33 1.85
C PHE A 28 3.41 -16.69 2.83
N VAL A 29 3.67 -15.85 3.85
CA VAL A 29 4.67 -16.13 4.89
C VAL A 29 4.30 -17.38 5.71
N ALA A 30 3.01 -17.65 5.89
CA ALA A 30 2.51 -18.87 6.53
C ALA A 30 2.70 -20.15 5.67
N GLY A 31 3.28 -20.04 4.47
CA GLY A 31 3.64 -21.17 3.61
C GLY A 31 2.58 -21.54 2.58
N ALA A 32 1.56 -20.69 2.36
CA ALA A 32 0.64 -20.91 1.25
C ALA A 32 1.38 -20.78 -0.08
N LYS A 33 1.20 -21.80 -0.94
CA LYS A 33 1.77 -21.77 -2.28
C LYS A 33 0.96 -20.81 -3.14
N PRO A 34 1.63 -19.91 -3.85
CA PRO A 34 0.92 -18.90 -4.59
C PRO A 34 0.44 -19.53 -5.92
N PRO A 35 -0.70 -19.07 -6.50
CA PRO A 35 -1.41 -19.78 -7.55
C PRO A 35 -0.57 -19.91 -8.83
N THR A 36 -0.50 -21.12 -9.37
CA THR A 36 0.41 -21.52 -10.44
C THR A 36 0.18 -20.85 -11.81
N SER A 37 -0.88 -20.07 -12.01
CA SER A 37 -1.30 -19.63 -13.35
C SER A 37 -0.55 -18.41 -13.89
N VAL A 38 -0.33 -17.37 -13.09
CA VAL A 38 0.28 -16.10 -13.55
C VAL A 38 1.68 -15.90 -12.96
N GLU A 39 1.93 -16.47 -11.79
CA GLU A 39 3.19 -16.30 -11.07
C GLU A 39 4.33 -17.16 -11.61
N GLN A 40 4.01 -18.24 -12.34
CA GLN A 40 5.02 -19.01 -13.08
C GLN A 40 5.72 -18.19 -14.17
N LEU A 41 5.11 -17.08 -14.59
CA LEU A 41 5.66 -16.20 -15.61
C LEU A 41 6.71 -15.22 -15.05
N VAL A 42 6.88 -15.17 -13.72
CA VAL A 42 7.71 -14.18 -13.05
C VAL A 42 8.78 -14.86 -12.19
N ALA A 43 9.99 -14.30 -12.14
CA ALA A 43 11.07 -14.85 -11.33
C ALA A 43 10.70 -14.90 -9.83
N PRO A 44 11.08 -15.96 -9.09
CA PRO A 44 10.66 -16.16 -7.69
C PRO A 44 10.99 -14.99 -6.76
N TRP A 45 12.12 -14.32 -6.97
CA TRP A 45 12.54 -13.18 -6.13
C TRP A 45 11.56 -12.00 -6.23
N VAL A 46 10.89 -11.81 -7.39
CA VAL A 46 9.89 -10.76 -7.57
C VAL A 46 8.66 -11.06 -6.72
N LEU A 47 8.23 -12.32 -6.67
CA LEU A 47 7.11 -12.77 -5.85
C LEU A 47 7.42 -12.59 -4.37
N TRP A 48 8.61 -13.00 -3.91
CA TRP A 48 9.04 -12.77 -2.53
C TRP A 48 9.03 -11.28 -2.18
N THR A 49 9.59 -10.44 -3.04
CA THR A 49 9.64 -8.99 -2.83
C THR A 49 8.23 -8.39 -2.80
N TRP A 50 7.36 -8.81 -3.72
CA TRP A 50 5.94 -8.43 -3.76
C TRP A 50 5.23 -8.71 -2.44
N TYR A 51 5.26 -9.96 -1.98
CA TYR A 51 4.54 -10.38 -0.78
C TYR A 51 5.08 -9.72 0.49
N VAL A 52 6.40 -9.54 0.60
CA VAL A 52 7.03 -8.86 1.72
C VAL A 52 6.65 -7.37 1.75
N LEU A 53 6.63 -6.71 0.59
CA LEU A 53 6.20 -5.31 0.49
C LEU A 53 4.71 -5.15 0.85
N LEU A 54 3.85 -6.04 0.39
CA LEU A 54 2.43 -6.04 0.79
C LEU A 54 2.25 -6.26 2.29
N LEU A 55 2.95 -7.23 2.87
CA LEU A 55 2.86 -7.52 4.29
C LEU A 55 3.31 -6.32 5.13
N SER A 56 4.51 -5.81 4.86
CA SER A 56 5.07 -4.67 5.59
C SER A 56 4.20 -3.43 5.45
N SER A 57 3.75 -3.12 4.24
CA SER A 57 2.81 -2.02 3.98
C SER A 57 1.50 -2.16 4.75
N GLY A 58 0.88 -3.35 4.68
CA GLY A 58 -0.38 -3.65 5.37
C GLY A 58 -0.25 -3.50 6.88
N LEU A 59 0.81 -4.07 7.48
CA LEU A 59 1.05 -3.95 8.91
C LEU A 59 1.33 -2.50 9.35
N ILE A 60 2.16 -1.77 8.61
CA ILE A 60 2.47 -0.37 8.91
C ILE A 60 1.21 0.50 8.82
N GLY A 61 0.37 0.32 7.80
CA GLY A 61 -0.85 1.09 7.64
C GLY A 61 -1.95 0.71 8.62
N LEU A 62 -2.06 -0.56 9.02
CA LEU A 62 -2.97 -0.94 10.11
C LEU A 62 -2.51 -0.37 11.46
N ALA A 63 -1.20 -0.37 11.71
CA ALA A 63 -0.63 0.25 12.91
C ALA A 63 -0.90 1.76 12.95
N SER A 64 -0.87 2.46 11.81
CA SER A 64 -1.14 3.91 11.76
C SER A 64 -2.56 4.28 12.21
N ILE A 65 -3.55 3.42 11.94
CA ILE A 65 -4.95 3.62 12.33
C ILE A 65 -5.11 3.59 13.85
N ALA A 66 -4.34 2.76 14.55
CA ALA A 66 -4.40 2.64 16.00
C ALA A 66 -3.67 3.78 16.75
N MET A 67 -2.98 4.68 16.05
CA MET A 67 -2.20 5.74 16.69
C MET A 67 -3.04 6.98 17.02
N ALA A 68 -2.93 7.43 18.28
CA ALA A 68 -3.55 8.68 18.75
C ALA A 68 -2.86 9.94 18.22
N ASP A 69 -1.54 9.89 18.01
CA ASP A 69 -0.77 11.01 17.46
C ASP A 69 -1.01 11.13 15.95
N THR A 70 -1.65 12.22 15.53
CA THR A 70 -2.00 12.48 14.14
C THR A 70 -0.80 12.58 13.21
N TYR A 71 0.29 13.23 13.64
CA TYR A 71 1.46 13.39 12.78
C TYR A 71 2.17 12.05 12.57
N ARG A 72 2.40 11.30 13.64
CA ARG A 72 3.03 9.98 13.57
C ARG A 72 2.18 8.99 12.77
N ALA A 73 0.85 9.05 12.91
CA ALA A 73 -0.06 8.26 12.10
C ALA A 73 0.05 8.59 10.62
N LEU A 74 0.12 9.88 10.24
CA LEU A 74 0.28 10.28 8.84
C LEU A 74 1.65 9.85 8.28
N VAL A 75 2.72 9.88 9.09
CA VAL A 75 4.04 9.34 8.68
C VAL A 75 3.94 7.85 8.36
N LEU A 76 3.32 7.05 9.23
CA LEU A 76 3.15 5.62 8.99
C LEU A 76 2.21 5.36 7.81
N GLU A 77 1.13 6.12 7.67
CA GLU A 77 0.23 6.02 6.53
C GLU A 77 0.97 6.31 5.21
N LEU A 78 1.81 7.36 5.17
CA LEU A 78 2.63 7.67 4.01
C LEU A 78 3.59 6.52 3.67
N ALA A 79 4.27 5.96 4.67
CA ALA A 79 5.15 4.80 4.49
C ALA A 79 4.37 3.58 3.95
N ALA A 80 3.17 3.33 4.48
CA ALA A 80 2.30 2.28 3.99
C ALA A 80 1.90 2.50 2.53
N MET A 81 1.53 3.72 2.14
CA MET A 81 1.16 4.07 0.76
C MET A 81 2.34 3.89 -0.21
N GLN A 82 3.58 4.17 0.21
CA GLN A 82 4.75 3.89 -0.61
C GLN A 82 4.92 2.39 -0.86
N GLY A 83 4.75 1.55 0.17
CA GLY A 83 4.75 0.10 0.01
C GLY A 83 3.61 -0.40 -0.90
N GLN A 84 2.40 0.13 -0.73
CA GLN A 84 1.23 -0.13 -1.59
C GLN A 84 1.36 0.46 -3.00
N THR A 85 2.38 1.27 -3.27
CA THR A 85 2.71 1.74 -4.61
C THR A 85 3.78 0.84 -5.22
N ALA A 86 4.87 0.63 -4.48
CA ALA A 86 6.04 -0.12 -4.92
C ALA A 86 5.73 -1.59 -5.20
N ALA A 87 4.92 -2.25 -4.35
CA ALA A 87 4.49 -3.62 -4.60
C ALA A 87 3.77 -3.73 -5.96
N PRO A 88 2.55 -3.18 -6.16
CA PRO A 88 1.82 -3.20 -7.44
C PRO A 88 2.68 -2.82 -8.64
N LEU A 89 3.51 -1.78 -8.51
CA LEU A 89 4.39 -1.35 -9.58
C LEU A 89 5.42 -2.43 -9.97
N LEU A 90 6.13 -3.01 -9.00
CA LEU A 90 7.14 -4.06 -9.22
C LEU A 90 6.53 -5.25 -9.98
N TYR A 91 5.43 -5.80 -9.48
CA TYR A 91 4.81 -6.97 -10.08
C TYR A 91 4.15 -6.66 -11.41
N GLY A 92 3.47 -5.51 -11.54
CA GLY A 92 2.86 -5.08 -12.80
C GLY A 92 3.90 -4.91 -13.91
N VAL A 93 5.05 -4.29 -13.62
CA VAL A 93 6.16 -4.15 -14.57
C VAL A 93 6.76 -5.51 -14.91
N ALA A 94 6.96 -6.38 -13.92
CA ALA A 94 7.50 -7.71 -14.15
C ALA A 94 6.57 -8.57 -15.03
N LEU A 95 5.25 -8.45 -14.86
CA LEU A 95 4.26 -9.09 -15.73
C LEU A 95 4.36 -8.55 -17.16
N LEU A 96 4.40 -7.23 -17.37
CA LEU A 96 4.54 -6.66 -18.71
C LEU A 96 5.84 -7.09 -19.40
N ALA A 97 6.93 -7.25 -18.64
CA ALA A 97 8.21 -7.71 -19.16
C ALA A 97 8.17 -9.14 -19.72
N THR A 98 7.15 -9.94 -19.39
CA THR A 98 6.96 -11.27 -19.97
C THR A 98 6.53 -11.24 -21.45
N GLY A 99 6.00 -10.11 -21.94
CA GLY A 99 5.49 -9.96 -23.31
C GLY A 99 4.18 -10.71 -23.60
N SER A 100 3.56 -11.34 -22.60
CA SER A 100 2.34 -12.12 -22.78
C SER A 100 1.08 -11.24 -22.77
N ALA A 101 0.20 -11.41 -23.77
CA ALA A 101 -1.11 -10.74 -23.77
C ALA A 101 -2.02 -11.22 -22.61
N ALA A 102 -1.80 -12.44 -22.11
CA ALA A 102 -2.62 -13.03 -21.05
C ALA A 102 -2.49 -12.29 -19.70
N VAL A 103 -1.42 -11.50 -19.51
CA VAL A 103 -1.17 -10.79 -18.25
C VAL A 103 -1.59 -9.32 -18.28
N VAL A 104 -2.10 -8.81 -19.40
CA VAL A 104 -2.41 -7.37 -19.59
C VAL A 104 -3.42 -6.88 -18.55
N LEU A 105 -4.46 -7.67 -18.26
CA LEU A 105 -5.46 -7.29 -17.24
C LEU A 105 -4.85 -7.23 -15.84
N ALA A 106 -4.06 -8.23 -15.48
CA ALA A 106 -3.40 -8.30 -14.17
C ALA A 106 -2.38 -7.16 -13.98
N ALA A 107 -1.57 -6.90 -15.02
CA ALA A 107 -0.65 -5.77 -15.04
C ALA A 107 -1.37 -4.43 -14.97
N GLY A 108 -2.45 -4.25 -15.74
CA GLY A 108 -3.28 -3.05 -15.71
C GLY A 108 -3.89 -2.78 -14.34
N PHE A 109 -4.41 -3.83 -13.69
CA PHE A 109 -4.90 -3.74 -12.31
C PHE A 109 -3.80 -3.32 -11.34
N CYS A 110 -2.60 -3.92 -11.44
CA CYS A 110 -1.47 -3.55 -10.59
C CYS A 110 -1.07 -2.08 -10.81
N LEU A 111 -0.94 -1.62 -12.06
CA LEU A 111 -0.60 -0.23 -12.34
C LEU A 111 -1.67 0.76 -11.85
N ALA A 112 -2.95 0.40 -11.98
CA ALA A 112 -4.05 1.21 -11.45
C ALA A 112 -3.99 1.29 -9.91
N TRP A 113 -3.75 0.17 -9.24
CA TRP A 113 -3.54 0.14 -7.79
C TRP A 113 -2.33 0.98 -7.38
N ALA A 114 -1.18 0.82 -8.02
CA ALA A 114 0.00 1.63 -7.74
C ALA A 114 -0.28 3.13 -7.89
N SER A 115 -0.99 3.52 -8.94
CA SER A 115 -1.35 4.92 -9.20
C SER A 115 -2.29 5.48 -8.13
N ALA A 116 -3.30 4.70 -7.71
CA ALA A 116 -4.22 5.09 -6.65
C ALA A 116 -3.50 5.26 -5.30
N SER A 117 -2.60 4.34 -4.96
CA SER A 117 -1.79 4.39 -3.74
C SER A 117 -0.80 5.56 -3.75
N ALA A 118 -0.18 5.85 -4.90
CA ALA A 118 0.70 7.00 -5.07
C ALA A 118 -0.05 8.32 -4.89
N TRP A 119 -1.25 8.42 -5.47
CA TRP A 119 -2.13 9.58 -5.31
C TRP A 119 -2.54 9.78 -3.86
N ARG A 120 -2.88 8.70 -3.14
CA ARG A 120 -3.17 8.77 -1.70
C ARG A 120 -1.93 9.20 -0.90
N GLY A 121 -0.76 8.63 -1.19
CA GLY A 121 0.51 9.04 -0.57
C GLY A 121 0.77 10.53 -0.75
N TRP A 122 0.51 11.07 -1.95
CA TRP A 122 0.60 12.51 -2.20
C TRP A 122 -0.40 13.32 -1.34
N GLN A 123 -1.66 12.90 -1.22
CA GLN A 123 -2.65 13.56 -0.35
C GLN A 123 -2.19 13.59 1.12
N VAL A 124 -1.67 12.48 1.64
CA VAL A 124 -1.15 12.37 3.01
C VAL A 124 0.04 13.30 3.21
N TRP A 125 0.97 13.35 2.26
CA TRP A 125 2.13 14.24 2.31
C TRP A 125 1.73 15.72 2.34
N GLN A 126 0.75 16.13 1.52
CA GLN A 126 0.22 17.49 1.58
C GLN A 126 -0.41 17.80 2.95
N GLY A 127 -1.18 16.86 3.51
CA GLY A 127 -1.74 16.99 4.85
C GLY A 127 -0.68 17.18 5.95
N MET A 128 0.41 16.42 5.88
CA MET A 128 1.55 16.57 6.79
C MET A 128 2.22 17.94 6.68
N ARG A 129 2.39 18.47 5.45
CA ARG A 129 2.99 19.79 5.24
C ARG A 129 2.15 20.90 5.88
N VAL A 130 0.83 20.84 5.75
CA VAL A 130 -0.08 21.82 6.37
C VAL A 130 0.01 21.75 7.89
N LEU A 131 -0.02 20.56 8.48
CA LEU A 131 0.10 20.39 9.93
C LEU A 131 1.42 20.94 10.49
N ARG A 132 2.53 20.74 9.76
CA ARG A 132 3.83 21.28 10.15
C ARG A 132 3.83 22.82 10.15
N GLN A 133 3.25 23.45 9.13
CA GLN A 133 3.14 24.91 9.06
C GLN A 133 2.29 25.50 10.18
N VAL A 134 1.22 24.82 10.59
CA VAL A 134 0.39 25.27 11.72
C VAL A 134 1.12 25.09 13.06
N GLY A 135 1.88 24.00 13.23
CA GLY A 135 2.67 23.75 14.43
C GLY A 135 3.87 24.69 14.60
N ASP A 136 4.47 25.16 13.50
CA ASP A 136 5.59 26.13 13.52
C ASP A 136 5.11 27.59 13.76
N ALA A 137 3.80 27.86 13.65
CA ALA A 137 3.21 29.20 13.75
C ALA A 137 2.52 29.51 15.10
N GLY A 138 2.45 28.53 16.01
CA GLY A 138 1.85 28.66 17.35
C GLY A 138 2.90 28.58 18.46
#